data_AF-A0A9E6BLC2-F1
#
_entry.id   AF-A0A9E6BLC2-F1
#
_cell.length_a   1.000
_cell.length_b   1.000
_cell.length_c   1.000
_cell.angle_alpha   90.00
_cell.angle_beta   90.00
_cell.angle_gamma   90.00
#
_symmetry.space_group_name_H-M   'P 1'
#
loop_
_entity.id
_entity.type
_entity.pdbx_description
1 polymer ?
#
loop_
_entity_poly.entity_id
_entity_poly.type
_entity_poly.pdbx_seq_one_letter_code
_entity_poly.pdbx_strand_id
1 'polypeptide(L)'
;MSHSHIPIHHLLKQIETDPPNRKKRDVRPPWLIRFIEEAAQLFEPFHDIGRVGFDCSLVDDEWVVGIYLGGTEIVGGRLDGKTVFANFCFDLAELIRRFDKVHELKWTALPEPLELADPGGERDEPTRERSYVTITGEVEGNAVRLSIFSIPPDVVQPALRRLPDGTYEPA
;
A
#
# COMPACT_ATOMS: atom_id res chain seq x y z
N MET A 1 14.29 -24.87 -13.35
CA MET A 1 14.13 -23.96 -12.21
C MET A 1 12.64 -23.73 -12.06
N SER A 2 12.06 -24.29 -11.00
CA SER A 2 10.62 -24.31 -10.74
C SER A 2 10.19 -22.95 -10.18
N HIS A 3 9.56 -22.13 -11.02
CA HIS A 3 8.89 -20.90 -10.60
C HIS A 3 7.61 -21.28 -9.84
N SER A 4 7.72 -21.33 -8.51
CA SER A 4 6.55 -21.41 -7.63
C SER A 4 5.78 -20.10 -7.71
N HIS A 5 4.75 -20.04 -8.56
CA HIS A 5 3.74 -18.98 -8.52
C HIS A 5 2.90 -19.17 -7.26
N ILE A 6 3.24 -18.45 -6.19
CA ILE A 6 2.44 -18.42 -4.97
C ILE A 6 1.42 -17.28 -5.12
N PRO A 7 0.12 -17.52 -4.86
CA PRO A 7 -0.92 -16.54 -5.13
C PRO A 7 -0.83 -15.32 -4.19
N ILE A 8 -0.91 -14.12 -4.77
CA ILE A 8 -1.09 -12.87 -4.04
C ILE A 8 -2.51 -12.89 -3.44
N HIS A 9 -2.60 -13.01 -2.11
CA HIS A 9 -3.87 -12.86 -1.40
C HIS A 9 -4.21 -11.37 -1.29
N HIS A 10 -5.03 -10.87 -2.20
CA HIS A 10 -5.53 -9.50 -2.17
C HIS A 10 -6.53 -9.26 -1.01
N LEU A 11 -6.68 -7.97 -0.66
CA LEU A 11 -7.64 -7.35 0.27
C LEU A 11 -7.31 -7.37 1.77
N LEU A 12 -6.63 -6.33 2.27
CA LEU A 12 -7.01 -5.70 3.54
C LEU A 12 -7.76 -4.39 3.25
N LYS A 13 -8.75 -4.11 4.10
CA LYS A 13 -9.77 -3.06 3.95
C LYS A 13 -9.54 -1.95 4.99
N GLN A 14 -9.51 -0.71 4.51
CA GLN A 14 -9.83 0.59 5.15
C GLN A 14 -9.19 0.98 6.48
N ILE A 15 -8.44 2.08 6.44
CA ILE A 15 -8.45 3.09 7.51
C ILE A 15 -9.12 4.34 6.91
N GLU A 16 -10.45 4.42 6.97
CA GLU A 16 -11.16 5.68 6.70
C GLU A 16 -10.97 6.60 7.91
N THR A 17 -10.60 7.87 7.68
CA THR A 17 -10.45 8.90 8.71
C THR A 17 -11.80 9.48 9.20
N ASP A 18 -12.87 8.68 9.21
CA ASP A 18 -14.25 9.13 9.51
C ASP A 18 -14.91 8.22 10.59
N PRO A 19 -15.73 8.75 11.52
CA PRO A 19 -16.06 8.11 12.79
C PRO A 19 -16.86 6.79 12.68
N PRO A 20 -16.78 5.90 13.70
CA PRO A 20 -16.90 4.45 13.59
C PRO A 20 -18.34 3.93 13.61
N ASN A 21 -19.27 4.53 12.86
CA ASN A 21 -20.65 4.05 12.89
C ASN A 21 -21.42 4.27 11.59
N ARG A 22 -21.25 3.32 10.65
CA ARG A 22 -22.30 2.82 9.74
C ARG A 22 -21.72 1.69 8.92
N LYS A 23 -22.46 0.58 8.79
CA LYS A 23 -22.26 -0.41 7.70
C LYS A 23 -22.51 0.31 6.36
N LYS A 24 -21.57 1.14 5.89
CA LYS A 24 -21.66 1.84 4.62
C LYS A 24 -21.41 0.80 3.52
N ARG A 25 -22.36 0.74 2.58
CA ARG A 25 -22.16 0.13 1.26
C ARG A 25 -20.87 0.70 0.69
N ASP A 26 -20.04 -0.17 0.14
CA ASP A 26 -18.88 0.26 -0.64
C ASP A 26 -19.38 1.14 -1.79
N VAL A 27 -19.07 2.44 -1.73
CA VAL A 27 -19.51 3.45 -2.69
C VAL A 27 -18.51 3.60 -3.85
N ARG A 28 -17.44 2.80 -3.86
CA ARG A 28 -16.38 2.90 -4.86
C ARG A 28 -16.87 2.34 -6.20
N PRO A 29 -16.62 3.05 -7.31
CA PRO A 29 -16.96 2.55 -8.62
C PRO A 29 -16.24 1.22 -8.93
N PRO A 30 -16.89 0.26 -9.62
CA PRO A 30 -16.27 -1.02 -9.97
C PRO A 30 -14.98 -0.88 -10.80
N TRP A 31 -14.90 0.16 -11.64
CA TRP A 31 -13.69 0.43 -12.44
C TRP A 31 -12.48 0.72 -11.56
N LEU A 32 -12.67 1.44 -10.45
CA LEU A 32 -11.59 1.81 -9.54
C LEU A 32 -11.04 0.58 -8.82
N ILE A 33 -11.93 -0.30 -8.35
CA ILE A 33 -11.53 -1.55 -7.70
C ILE A 33 -10.73 -2.42 -8.65
N ARG A 34 -11.20 -2.59 -9.90
CA ARG A 34 -10.46 -3.34 -10.92
C ARG A 34 -9.09 -2.72 -11.18
N PHE A 35 -9.01 -1.40 -11.35
CA PHE A 35 -7.73 -0.71 -11.57
C PHE A 35 -6.74 -0.94 -10.40
N ILE A 36 -7.20 -0.84 -9.16
CA ILE A 36 -6.38 -1.10 -7.97
C ILE A 36 -5.91 -2.56 -7.91
N GLU A 37 -6.79 -3.51 -8.20
CA GLU A 37 -6.46 -4.93 -8.24
C GLU A 37 -5.41 -5.23 -9.32
N GLU A 38 -5.57 -4.67 -10.51
CA GLU A 38 -4.62 -4.80 -11.62
C GLU A 38 -3.27 -4.15 -11.31
N ALA A 39 -3.24 -3.02 -10.59
CA ALA A 39 -2.01 -2.39 -10.14
C ALA A 39 -1.33 -3.19 -9.02
N ALA A 40 -2.12 -3.77 -8.10
CA ALA A 40 -1.62 -4.59 -7.01
C ALA A 40 -0.94 -5.88 -7.51
N GLN A 41 -1.33 -6.40 -8.67
CA GLN A 41 -0.68 -7.56 -9.29
C GLN A 41 0.73 -7.26 -9.83
N LEU A 42 1.14 -5.99 -9.91
CA LEU A 42 2.45 -5.58 -10.42
C LEU A 42 3.55 -5.56 -9.37
N PHE A 43 3.23 -5.89 -8.13
CA PHE A 43 4.24 -6.14 -7.10
C PHE A 43 4.93 -7.48 -7.35
N GLU A 44 6.27 -7.45 -7.35
CA GLU A 44 7.13 -8.61 -7.46
C GLU A 44 8.02 -8.73 -6.19
N PRO A 45 7.53 -9.38 -5.13
CA PRO A 45 8.33 -9.61 -3.92
C PRO A 45 9.53 -10.53 -4.22
N PHE A 46 10.72 -10.22 -3.69
CA PHE A 46 11.93 -10.99 -3.99
C PHE A 46 11.97 -12.36 -3.31
N HIS A 47 11.68 -12.43 -2.01
CA HIS A 47 11.81 -13.66 -1.21
C HIS A 47 10.69 -13.83 -0.16
N ASP A 48 9.90 -12.78 0.08
CA ASP A 48 8.93 -12.73 1.17
C ASP A 48 7.50 -12.82 0.63
N ILE A 49 6.60 -13.31 1.48
CA ILE A 49 5.16 -13.19 1.23
C ILE A 49 4.76 -11.76 1.61
N GLY A 50 4.22 -11.04 0.63
CA GLY A 50 3.67 -9.70 0.83
C GLY A 50 2.18 -9.72 0.56
N ARG A 51 1.41 -9.03 1.41
CA ARG A 51 -0.01 -8.76 1.16
C ARG A 51 -0.14 -7.32 0.72
N VAL A 52 -0.70 -7.08 -0.47
CA VAL A 52 -0.93 -5.71 -0.93
C VAL A 52 -2.06 -5.10 -0.12
N GLY A 53 -1.78 -3.97 0.53
CA GLY A 53 -2.76 -3.08 1.13
C GLY A 53 -2.99 -1.86 0.25
N PHE A 54 -4.15 -1.25 0.41
CA PHE A 54 -4.45 0.01 -0.25
C PHE A 54 -5.37 0.89 0.58
N ASP A 55 -5.28 2.19 0.34
CA ASP A 55 -6.26 3.17 0.79
C ASP A 55 -6.71 4.03 -0.40
N CYS A 56 -7.95 4.52 -0.35
CA CYS A 56 -8.48 5.34 -1.43
C CYS A 56 -9.56 6.31 -0.95
N SER A 57 -9.50 7.54 -1.46
CA SER A 57 -10.48 8.59 -1.19
C SER A 57 -10.76 9.39 -2.46
N LEU A 58 -11.91 10.06 -2.50
CA LEU A 58 -12.25 11.02 -3.54
C LEU A 58 -12.05 12.42 -2.99
N VAL A 59 -11.16 13.20 -3.61
CA VAL A 59 -10.81 14.56 -3.20
C VAL A 59 -10.86 15.47 -4.43
N ASP A 60 -11.69 16.52 -4.40
CA ASP A 60 -11.82 17.49 -5.50
C ASP A 60 -12.00 16.84 -6.89
N ASP A 61 -12.93 15.86 -6.98
CA ASP A 61 -13.21 15.06 -8.19
C ASP A 61 -12.04 14.19 -8.70
N GLU A 62 -10.98 14.02 -7.92
CA GLU A 62 -9.84 13.13 -8.18
C GLU A 62 -9.83 11.95 -7.20
N TRP A 63 -9.71 10.72 -7.72
CA TRP A 63 -9.49 9.55 -6.87
C TRP A 63 -8.03 9.49 -6.45
N VAL A 64 -7.78 9.66 -5.15
CA VAL A 64 -6.46 9.51 -4.54
C VAL A 64 -6.35 8.09 -4.00
N VAL A 65 -5.36 7.34 -4.48
CA VAL A 65 -5.13 5.94 -4.14
C VAL A 65 -3.70 5.76 -3.66
N GLY A 66 -3.51 5.07 -2.54
CA GLY A 66 -2.22 4.59 -2.07
C GLY A 66 -2.17 3.06 -2.08
N ILE A 67 -1.11 2.47 -2.63
CA ILE A 67 -0.86 1.02 -2.59
C ILE A 67 0.51 0.71 -1.99
N TYR A 68 0.60 -0.40 -1.26
CA TYR A 68 1.83 -0.80 -0.54
C TYR A 68 1.83 -2.31 -0.23
N LEU A 69 3.00 -2.90 0.01
CA LEU A 69 3.10 -4.23 0.62
C LEU A 69 3.07 -4.12 2.14
N GLY A 70 2.04 -4.73 2.74
CA GLY A 70 1.88 -4.81 4.19
C GLY A 70 3.07 -5.47 4.88
N GLY A 71 3.38 -4.99 6.08
CA GLY A 71 4.44 -5.56 6.92
C GLY A 71 4.05 -6.93 7.48
N THR A 72 5.05 -7.70 7.87
CA THR A 72 4.89 -8.99 8.55
C THR A 72 5.40 -8.87 9.98
N GLU A 73 4.56 -9.19 10.95
CA GLU A 73 4.94 -9.33 12.35
C GLU A 73 5.64 -10.66 12.59
N ILE A 74 6.78 -10.66 13.29
CA ILE A 74 7.43 -11.88 13.75
C ILE A 74 6.82 -12.31 15.07
N VAL A 75 6.35 -13.55 15.17
CA VAL A 75 5.78 -14.12 16.38
C VAL A 75 6.75 -15.11 17.01
N GLY A 76 7.10 -14.88 18.27
CA GLY A 76 7.97 -15.70 19.09
C GLY A 76 9.48 -15.50 18.84
N GLY A 77 10.27 -16.01 19.78
CA GLY A 77 11.73 -15.91 19.75
C GLY A 77 12.26 -14.51 20.04
N ARG A 78 13.50 -14.24 19.61
CA ARG A 78 14.21 -12.99 19.96
C ARG A 78 13.67 -11.74 19.25
N LEU A 79 12.93 -11.92 18.15
CA LEU A 79 12.42 -10.83 17.32
C LEU A 79 10.89 -10.69 17.44
N ASP A 80 10.30 -11.28 18.48
CA ASP A 80 8.85 -11.24 18.72
C ASP A 80 8.32 -9.80 18.75
N GLY A 81 7.17 -9.59 18.09
CA GLY A 81 6.54 -8.28 17.92
C GLY A 81 7.20 -7.35 16.90
N LYS A 82 8.33 -7.75 16.29
CA LYS A 82 9.00 -6.92 15.27
C LYS A 82 8.28 -7.03 13.93
N THR A 83 7.94 -5.89 13.33
CA THR A 83 7.49 -5.82 11.93
C THR A 83 8.66 -5.78 10.96
N VAL A 84 8.61 -6.61 9.92
CA VAL A 84 9.53 -6.60 8.78
C VAL A 84 8.78 -6.30 7.49
N PHE A 85 9.44 -5.63 6.56
CA PHE A 85 8.86 -5.25 5.27
C PHE A 85 9.50 -6.08 4.16
N ALA A 86 8.67 -6.58 3.24
CA ALA A 86 9.14 -7.34 2.09
C ALA A 86 9.93 -6.43 1.14
N ASN A 87 11.08 -6.92 0.65
CA ASN A 87 11.73 -6.29 -0.49
C ASN A 87 10.96 -6.66 -1.76
N PHE A 88 10.76 -5.71 -2.67
CA PHE A 88 10.03 -5.94 -3.91
C PHE A 88 10.55 -5.10 -5.09
N CYS A 89 10.22 -5.54 -6.30
CA CYS A 89 10.22 -4.74 -7.52
C CYS A 89 8.77 -4.41 -7.90
N PHE A 90 8.57 -3.35 -8.69
CA PHE A 90 7.25 -2.96 -9.18
C PHE A 90 7.35 -2.55 -10.66
N ASP A 91 6.53 -3.14 -11.53
CA ASP A 91 6.54 -2.84 -12.96
C ASP A 91 5.79 -1.52 -13.26
N LEU A 92 6.52 -0.42 -13.25
CA LEU A 92 5.99 0.90 -13.59
C LEU A 92 5.56 1.03 -15.06
N ALA A 93 6.21 0.29 -15.98
CA ALA A 93 5.88 0.38 -17.40
C ALA A 93 4.52 -0.27 -17.68
N GLU A 94 4.25 -1.40 -17.04
CA GLU A 94 2.97 -2.09 -17.09
C GLU A 94 1.87 -1.31 -16.35
N LEU A 95 2.21 -0.60 -15.28
CA LEU A 95 1.28 0.30 -14.61
C LEU A 95 0.86 1.47 -15.52
N ILE A 96 1.83 2.12 -16.18
CA ILE A 96 1.56 3.23 -17.11
C ILE A 96 0.59 2.80 -18.23
N ARG A 97 0.67 1.54 -18.69
CA ARG A 97 -0.24 0.99 -19.70
C ARG A 97 -1.68 0.80 -19.23
N ARG A 98 -1.95 0.82 -17.92
CA ARG A 98 -3.32 0.72 -17.34
C ARG A 98 -4.03 2.07 -17.24
N PHE A 99 -3.31 3.18 -17.41
CA PHE A 99 -3.92 4.50 -17.53
C PHE A 99 -4.36 4.74 -18.96
N ASP A 100 -5.54 5.32 -19.16
CA ASP A 100 -5.95 5.82 -20.47
C ASP A 100 -5.05 6.97 -20.91
N LYS A 101 -4.66 7.81 -19.93
CA LYS A 101 -3.77 8.94 -20.13
C LYS A 101 -2.96 9.18 -18.86
N VAL A 102 -1.65 9.34 -19.01
CA VAL A 102 -0.77 9.78 -17.92
C VAL A 102 -0.48 11.27 -18.10
N HIS A 103 -0.75 12.05 -17.05
CA HIS A 103 -0.43 13.48 -17.00
C HIS A 103 0.92 13.71 -16.32
N GLU A 104 1.22 12.94 -15.27
CA GLU A 104 2.41 13.10 -14.48
C GLU A 104 2.90 11.77 -13.89
N LEU A 105 4.23 11.61 -13.84
CA LEU A 105 4.92 10.54 -13.13
C LEU A 105 6.03 11.18 -12.29
N LYS A 106 5.97 10.99 -10.97
CA LYS A 106 6.94 11.52 -10.02
C LYS A 106 7.50 10.42 -9.13
N TRP A 107 8.79 10.49 -8.85
CA TRP A 107 9.40 9.75 -7.77
C TRP A 107 9.77 10.74 -6.66
N THR A 108 9.32 10.43 -5.44
CA THR A 108 9.64 11.18 -4.23
C THR A 108 10.49 10.30 -3.34
N ALA A 109 11.62 10.83 -2.88
CA ALA A 109 12.47 10.23 -1.88
C ALA A 109 12.61 11.21 -0.71
N LEU A 110 12.47 10.70 0.51
CA LEU A 110 12.59 11.43 1.77
C LEU A 110 13.71 10.77 2.60
N PRO A 111 14.99 11.11 2.33
CA PRO A 111 16.13 10.51 3.03
C PRO A 111 16.17 10.87 4.51
N GLU A 112 15.68 12.06 4.85
CA GLU A 112 15.49 12.52 6.21
C GLU A 112 14.00 12.36 6.58
N PRO A 113 13.68 11.89 7.78
CA PRO A 113 12.29 11.84 8.20
C PRO A 113 11.70 13.24 8.25
N LEU A 114 10.49 13.39 7.70
CA LEU A 114 9.75 14.64 7.86
C LEU A 114 9.29 14.72 9.32
N GLU A 115 9.83 15.68 10.06
CA GLU A 115 9.21 16.12 11.32
C GLU A 115 7.89 16.82 10.95
N LEU A 116 6.81 16.07 10.77
CA LEU A 116 5.47 16.63 10.76
C LEU A 116 5.19 17.10 12.19
N ALA A 117 5.66 18.30 12.50
CA ALA A 117 5.41 18.92 13.79
C ALA A 117 3.94 19.33 13.84
N ASP A 118 3.13 18.61 14.62
CA ASP A 118 1.90 19.18 15.13
C ASP A 118 2.32 20.25 16.16
N PRO A 119 2.03 21.56 15.94
CA PRO A 119 2.47 22.61 16.85
C PRO A 119 1.64 22.58 18.14
N GLY A 120 1.90 21.58 18.99
CA GLY A 120 1.20 21.36 20.25
C GLY A 120 1.03 19.89 20.69
N GLY A 121 1.34 18.92 19.83
CA GLY A 121 1.21 17.48 20.13
C GLY A 121 2.51 16.85 20.66
N GLU A 122 2.40 15.79 21.47
CA GLU A 122 3.51 14.90 21.77
C GLU A 122 4.16 14.45 20.44
N ARG A 123 5.49 14.38 20.38
CA ARG A 123 6.23 14.10 19.14
C ARG A 123 5.65 12.86 18.44
N ASP A 124 4.95 13.06 17.34
CA ASP A 124 4.59 11.96 16.45
C ASP A 124 5.88 11.28 16.00
N GLU A 125 5.91 9.95 16.02
CA GLU A 125 7.03 9.21 15.48
C GLU A 125 7.28 9.67 14.03
N PRO A 126 8.55 9.85 13.63
CA PRO A 126 8.87 10.28 12.27
C PRO A 126 8.17 9.38 11.25
N THR A 127 7.46 9.97 10.29
CA THR A 127 6.77 9.23 9.25
C THR A 127 7.75 8.31 8.53
N ARG A 128 7.44 7.02 8.51
CA ARG A 128 8.37 6.03 7.95
C ARG A 128 8.36 6.02 6.43
N GLU A 129 7.42 6.69 5.77
CA GLU A 129 7.31 6.77 4.31
C GLU A 129 8.59 7.37 3.69
N ARG A 130 9.53 6.51 3.26
CA ARG A 130 10.87 6.97 2.81
C ARG A 130 10.95 7.22 1.31
N SER A 131 10.11 6.57 0.52
CA SER A 131 10.14 6.67 -0.92
C SER A 131 8.81 6.21 -1.50
N TYR A 132 8.31 6.93 -2.49
CA TYR A 132 7.11 6.53 -3.22
C TYR A 132 7.11 7.08 -4.64
N VAL A 133 6.39 6.39 -5.52
CA VAL A 133 6.14 6.85 -6.88
C VAL A 133 4.70 7.29 -6.97
N THR A 134 4.43 8.44 -7.59
CA THR A 134 3.08 8.93 -7.83
C THR A 134 2.84 9.05 -9.33
N ILE A 135 1.69 8.54 -9.79
CA ILE A 135 1.19 8.71 -11.15
C ILE A 135 -0.15 9.44 -11.07
N THR A 136 -0.26 10.55 -11.80
CA THR A 136 -1.54 11.23 -12.00
C THR A 136 -1.97 11.06 -13.45
N GLY A 137 -3.22 10.69 -13.65
CA GLY A 137 -3.74 10.35 -14.96
C GLY A 137 -5.25 10.18 -14.98
N GLU A 138 -5.73 9.55 -16.05
CA GLU A 138 -7.14 9.21 -16.25
C GLU A 138 -7.31 7.69 -16.40
N VAL A 139 -8.37 7.17 -15.80
CA VAL A 139 -8.83 5.77 -15.95
C VAL A 139 -10.35 5.77 -16.17
N GLU A 140 -10.78 5.22 -17.30
CA GLU A 140 -12.15 5.28 -17.80
C GLU A 140 -12.72 6.70 -17.81
N GLY A 141 -11.87 7.67 -18.16
CA GLY A 141 -12.19 9.10 -18.19
C GLY A 141 -12.31 9.79 -16.82
N ASN A 142 -11.94 9.12 -15.73
CA ASN A 142 -11.94 9.69 -14.37
C ASN A 142 -10.52 10.02 -13.93
N ALA A 143 -10.34 11.15 -13.23
CA ALA A 143 -9.04 11.54 -12.69
C ALA A 143 -8.61 10.61 -11.54
N VAL A 144 -7.37 10.12 -11.61
CA VAL A 144 -6.77 9.23 -10.61
C VAL A 144 -5.35 9.69 -10.31
N ARG A 145 -5.04 9.79 -9.02
CA ARG A 145 -3.69 9.90 -8.48
C ARG A 145 -3.36 8.64 -7.70
N LEU A 146 -2.45 7.83 -8.22
CA LEU A 146 -1.98 6.60 -7.59
C LEU A 146 -0.58 6.79 -7.01
N SER A 147 -0.40 6.51 -5.72
CA SER A 147 0.89 6.46 -5.04
C SER A 147 1.27 5.02 -4.69
N ILE A 148 2.47 4.59 -5.06
CA ILE A 148 3.07 3.31 -4.69
C ILE A 148 4.13 3.57 -3.62
N PHE A 149 3.89 3.10 -2.39
CA PHE A 149 4.80 3.34 -1.28
C PHE A 149 5.82 2.20 -1.11
N SER A 150 7.07 2.57 -0.78
CA SER A 150 8.13 1.60 -0.48
C SER A 150 7.87 0.81 0.81
N ILE A 151 7.07 1.39 1.72
CA ILE A 151 6.60 0.75 2.94
C ILE A 151 5.17 1.22 3.25
N PRO A 152 4.39 0.50 4.06
CA PRO A 152 3.08 0.95 4.50
C PRO A 152 3.14 2.25 5.31
N PRO A 153 2.07 3.08 5.26
CA PRO A 153 1.87 4.17 6.21
C PRO A 153 1.86 3.68 7.66
N ASP A 154 2.30 4.51 8.61
CA ASP A 154 2.49 4.11 10.03
C ASP A 154 1.19 3.73 10.75
N VAL A 155 0.06 4.24 10.27
CA VAL A 155 -1.27 3.91 10.80
C VAL A 155 -1.68 2.46 10.50
N VAL A 156 -1.00 1.79 9.56
CA VAL A 156 -1.37 0.46 9.08
C VAL A 156 -0.69 -0.62 9.93
N GLN A 157 -1.51 -1.52 10.49
CA GLN A 157 -1.01 -2.69 11.22
C GLN A 157 -0.37 -3.73 10.29
N PRO A 158 0.49 -4.63 10.81
CA PRO A 158 1.03 -5.74 10.05
C PRO A 158 -0.08 -6.53 9.36
N ALA A 159 0.15 -6.93 8.12
CA ALA A 159 -0.81 -7.67 7.30
C ALA A 159 -0.72 -9.18 7.50
N LEU A 160 0.44 -9.66 7.97
CA LEU A 160 0.77 -11.06 8.17
C LEU A 160 1.48 -11.25 9.51
N ARG A 161 1.38 -12.45 10.07
CA ARG A 161 2.22 -12.97 11.15
C ARG A 161 3.07 -14.11 10.62
N ARG A 162 4.36 -14.10 10.97
CA ARG A 162 5.29 -15.20 10.74
C ARG A 162 5.50 -15.96 12.03
N LEU A 163 5.08 -17.22 12.05
CA LEU A 163 5.17 -18.11 13.21
C LEU A 163 6.60 -18.69 13.38
N PRO A 164 6.95 -19.23 14.56
CA PRO A 164 8.28 -19.80 14.81
C PRO A 164 8.67 -20.95 13.88
N ASP A 165 7.69 -21.67 13.33
CA ASP A 165 7.89 -22.74 12.35
C ASP A 165 8.14 -22.24 10.92
N GLY A 166 8.10 -20.91 10.72
CA GLY A 166 8.30 -20.25 9.43
C GLY A 166 7.05 -20.13 8.57
N THR A 167 5.89 -20.59 9.05
CA THR A 167 4.60 -20.41 8.35
C THR A 167 4.11 -18.97 8.49
N TYR A 168 3.25 -18.56 7.55
CA TYR A 168 2.64 -17.24 7.51
C TYR A 168 1.12 -17.36 7.63
N GLU A 169 0.51 -16.51 8.45
CA GLU A 169 -0.93 -16.38 8.58
C GLU A 169 -1.36 -14.90 8.50
N PRO A 170 -2.61 -14.58 8.10
CA PRO A 170 -3.14 -13.24 8.24
C PRO A 170 -3.09 -12.77 9.70
N ALA A 171 -2.64 -11.54 9.93
CA ALA A 171 -2.60 -10.93 11.26
C ALA A 171 -4.00 -10.62 11.82
#